data_AF-A0A8T7D361-F1
#
_entry.id   AF-A0A8T7D361-F1
#
_cell.length_a   1.000
_cell.length_b   1.000
_cell.length_c   1.000
_cell.angle_alpha   90.00
_cell.angle_beta   90.00
_cell.angle_gamma   90.00
#
_symmetry.space_group_name_H-M   'P 1'
#
loop_
_entity.id
_entity.type
_entity.pdbx_description
1 polymer ?
#
loop_
_entity_poly.entity_id
_entity_poly.type
_entity_poly.pdbx_seq_one_letter_code
_entity_poly.pdbx_strand_id
1 'polypeptide(L)'
;MNVTPRRFLALVEGLISPDSGVRPRLVGLEITMEHLQTPEEVNAAIRAFAPRQGWLQFQSNVCCYDPDHPASISGKYGTTLAGELAHGNESSLHIVRDGSDGWRLTTYREDSAGENYLVEDEYHLAELEEKSHSEPETDCAKRCGEKLHYRVYWILDEAHGCAPRIARFAGFHNSTK
;
A
#
# COMPACT_ATOMS: atom_id res chain seq x y z
N MET A 1 -16.44 27.36 -8.08
CA MET A 1 -15.95 28.66 -7.54
C MET A 1 -14.54 28.37 -7.10
N ASN A 2 -13.51 28.72 -7.87
CA ASN A 2 -12.15 28.17 -7.68
C ASN A 2 -11.62 28.38 -6.25
N VAL A 3 -11.55 27.30 -5.48
CA VAL A 3 -10.89 27.30 -4.17
C VAL A 3 -9.38 27.26 -4.40
N THR A 4 -8.71 28.36 -4.09
CA THR A 4 -7.24 28.42 -4.13
C THR A 4 -6.61 27.56 -3.03
N PRO A 5 -5.43 26.95 -3.22
CA PRO A 5 -4.73 26.14 -2.20
C PRO A 5 -4.58 26.82 -0.82
N ARG A 6 -4.48 28.16 -0.78
CA ARG A 6 -4.43 28.93 0.48
C ARG A 6 -5.73 28.94 1.29
N ARG A 7 -6.90 28.94 0.63
CA ARG A 7 -8.21 28.87 1.33
C ARG A 7 -8.46 27.46 1.86
N PHE A 8 -7.87 26.46 1.21
CA PHE A 8 -7.93 25.06 1.57
C PHE A 8 -7.13 24.74 2.84
N LEU A 9 -5.88 25.23 2.97
CA LEU A 9 -5.10 25.05 4.20
C LEU A 9 -5.83 25.62 5.42
N ALA A 10 -6.45 26.79 5.30
CA ALA A 10 -7.22 27.41 6.39
C ALA A 10 -8.48 26.62 6.79
N LEU A 11 -9.13 25.95 5.84
CA LEU A 11 -10.29 25.08 6.11
C LEU A 11 -9.88 23.79 6.83
N VAL A 12 -8.76 23.20 6.41
CA VAL A 12 -8.25 21.95 6.98
C VAL A 12 -7.61 22.20 8.35
N GLU A 13 -6.89 23.32 8.53
CA GLU A 13 -6.38 23.77 9.83
C GLU A 13 -7.51 24.01 10.86
N GLY A 14 -8.71 24.37 10.42
CA GLY A 14 -9.89 24.54 11.29
C GLY A 14 -10.63 23.23 11.64
N LEU A 15 -10.40 22.14 10.90
CA LEU A 15 -11.07 20.85 11.07
C LEU A 15 -10.25 19.83 11.86
N ILE A 16 -8.95 20.06 12.00
CA ILE A 16 -8.06 19.13 12.69
C ILE A 16 -7.97 19.50 14.16
N SER A 17 -8.24 18.51 15.01
CA SER A 17 -8.09 18.67 16.46
C SER A 17 -6.65 19.08 16.77
N PRO A 18 -6.42 20.22 17.45
CA PRO A 18 -5.08 20.72 17.79
C PRO A 18 -4.27 19.71 18.62
N ASP A 19 -4.93 18.74 19.25
CA ASP A 19 -4.32 17.70 20.08
C ASP A 19 -3.75 16.51 19.29
N SER A 20 -4.05 16.38 17.98
CA SER A 20 -3.59 15.24 17.19
C SER A 20 -2.10 15.29 16.82
N GLY A 21 -1.47 16.46 16.87
CA GLY A 21 -0.05 16.66 16.51
C GLY A 21 0.29 16.41 15.03
N VAL A 22 -0.61 15.82 14.25
CA VAL A 22 -0.44 15.53 12.82
C VAL A 22 -0.94 16.71 12.01
N ARG A 23 -0.03 17.40 11.32
CA ARG A 23 -0.40 18.47 10.39
C ARG A 23 -0.86 17.86 9.07
N PRO A 24 -1.97 18.35 8.50
CA PRO A 24 -2.40 17.94 7.17
C PRO A 24 -1.31 18.31 6.18
N ARG A 25 -0.93 17.36 5.33
CA ARG A 25 0.07 17.59 4.30
C ARG A 25 -0.55 17.41 2.93
N LEU A 26 -0.31 18.39 2.07
CA LEU A 26 -0.59 18.31 0.66
C LEU A 26 0.53 17.57 -0.06
N VAL A 27 0.16 16.63 -0.92
CA VAL A 27 1.09 15.88 -1.76
C VAL A 27 0.54 15.67 -3.16
N GLY A 28 1.44 15.43 -4.10
CA GLY A 28 1.13 14.84 -5.39
C GLY A 28 1.11 13.32 -5.28
N LEU A 29 0.38 12.68 -6.18
CA LEU A 29 0.36 11.24 -6.32
C LEU A 29 0.42 10.90 -7.81
N GLU A 30 1.51 10.26 -8.22
CA GLU A 30 1.65 9.66 -9.53
C GLU A 30 1.14 8.23 -9.49
N ILE A 31 0.34 7.88 -10.48
CA ILE A 31 -0.27 6.56 -10.61
C ILE A 31 0.04 6.04 -12.00
N THR A 32 0.77 4.93 -12.07
CA THR A 32 1.04 4.24 -13.33
C THR A 32 0.41 2.86 -13.28
N MET A 33 -0.16 2.44 -14.40
CA MET A 33 -0.81 1.14 -14.54
C MET A 33 -0.17 0.39 -15.69
N GLU A 34 0.12 -0.88 -15.46
CA GLU A 34 0.62 -1.80 -16.46
C GLU A 34 -0.20 -3.10 -16.42
N HIS A 35 -0.21 -3.80 -17.55
CA HIS A 35 -0.89 -5.07 -17.68
C HIS A 35 0.11 -6.13 -18.15
N LEU A 36 0.21 -7.21 -17.38
CA LEU A 36 1.16 -8.30 -17.60
C LEU A 36 0.39 -9.60 -17.87
N GLN A 37 0.95 -10.47 -18.71
CA GLN A 37 0.27 -11.67 -19.17
C GLN A 37 0.78 -12.94 -18.50
N THR A 38 1.96 -12.88 -17.88
CA THR A 38 2.62 -14.08 -17.36
C THR A 38 3.07 -13.91 -15.90
N PRO A 39 3.10 -15.00 -15.11
CA PRO A 39 3.67 -14.98 -13.77
C PRO A 39 5.13 -14.51 -13.76
N GLU A 40 5.90 -14.84 -14.80
CA GLU A 40 7.31 -14.48 -14.93
C GLU A 40 7.50 -12.96 -15.05
N GLU A 41 6.64 -12.29 -15.82
CA GLU A 41 6.60 -10.82 -15.93
C GLU A 41 6.25 -10.17 -14.60
N VAL A 42 5.23 -10.68 -13.89
CA VAL A 42 4.86 -10.16 -12.56
C VAL A 42 6.02 -10.30 -11.59
N ASN A 43 6.68 -11.46 -11.56
CA ASN A 43 7.84 -11.68 -10.71
C ASN A 43 9.01 -10.77 -11.10
N ALA A 44 9.19 -10.47 -12.39
CA ALA A 44 10.20 -9.51 -12.84
C ALA A 44 9.87 -8.09 -12.39
N ALA A 45 8.61 -7.66 -12.49
CA ALA A 45 8.14 -6.36 -12.03
C ALA A 45 8.30 -6.20 -10.51
N ILE A 46 7.96 -7.24 -9.72
CA ILE A 46 8.20 -7.25 -8.26
C ILE A 46 9.69 -7.05 -7.95
N ARG A 47 10.58 -7.79 -8.63
CA ARG A 47 12.03 -7.64 -8.44
C ARG A 47 12.52 -6.26 -8.83
N ALA A 48 12.04 -5.71 -9.94
CA ALA A 48 12.41 -4.38 -10.42
C ALA A 48 11.93 -3.27 -9.46
N PHE A 49 10.75 -3.44 -8.87
CA PHE A 49 10.22 -2.55 -7.84
C PHE A 49 11.04 -2.58 -6.53
N ALA A 50 11.78 -3.67 -6.29
CA ALA A 50 12.65 -3.87 -5.14
C ALA A 50 11.99 -3.56 -3.78
N PRO A 51 10.81 -4.15 -3.46
CA PRO A 51 10.08 -3.82 -2.25
C PRO A 51 10.84 -4.22 -0.99
N ARG A 52 10.61 -3.46 0.10
CA ARG A 52 11.18 -3.74 1.42
C ARG A 52 10.24 -4.55 2.30
N GLN A 53 8.95 -4.43 2.04
CA GLN A 53 7.89 -5.06 2.80
C GLN A 53 6.66 -5.22 1.91
N GLY A 54 5.74 -6.07 2.34
CA GLY A 54 4.47 -6.27 1.66
C GLY A 54 3.86 -7.61 1.97
N TRP A 55 2.76 -7.90 1.30
CA TRP A 55 2.10 -9.19 1.36
C TRP A 55 1.71 -9.62 -0.05
N LEU A 56 1.75 -10.93 -0.27
CA LEU A 56 1.38 -11.58 -1.52
C LEU A 56 0.35 -12.66 -1.21
N GLN A 57 -0.73 -12.67 -1.99
CA GLN A 57 -1.74 -13.70 -1.98
C GLN A 57 -1.49 -14.71 -3.09
N PHE A 58 -1.60 -15.98 -2.74
CA PHE A 58 -1.59 -17.14 -3.62
C PHE A 58 -2.92 -17.89 -3.46
N GLN A 59 -3.13 -18.94 -4.23
CA GLN A 59 -4.40 -19.69 -4.21
C GLN A 59 -4.75 -20.25 -2.82
N SER A 60 -3.76 -20.67 -2.03
CA SER A 60 -3.98 -21.35 -0.75
C SER A 60 -3.35 -20.64 0.45
N ASN A 61 -2.68 -19.51 0.25
CA ASN A 61 -1.92 -18.85 1.31
C ASN A 61 -1.83 -17.34 1.05
N VAL A 62 -1.80 -16.56 2.13
CA VAL A 62 -1.30 -15.18 2.12
C VAL A 62 0.03 -15.18 2.88
N CYS A 63 1.06 -14.53 2.33
CA CYS A 63 2.40 -14.51 2.91
C CYS A 63 2.95 -13.09 2.89
N CYS A 64 3.69 -12.72 3.93
CA CYS A 64 4.50 -11.51 3.87
C CYS A 64 5.65 -11.68 2.89
N TYR A 65 5.95 -10.59 2.18
CA TYR A 65 7.07 -10.49 1.28
C TYR A 65 8.39 -10.49 2.06
N ASP A 66 9.30 -11.36 1.64
CA ASP A 66 10.64 -11.48 2.20
C ASP A 66 11.67 -10.96 1.19
N PRO A 67 12.27 -9.77 1.41
CA PRO A 67 13.29 -9.22 0.52
C PRO A 67 14.57 -10.04 0.47
N ASP A 68 14.86 -10.85 1.51
CA ASP A 68 16.05 -11.70 1.56
C ASP A 68 15.85 -12.99 0.74
N HIS A 69 14.59 -13.42 0.54
CA HIS A 69 14.24 -14.66 -0.15
C HIS A 69 13.09 -14.51 -1.17
N PRO A 70 13.14 -13.54 -2.11
CA PRO A 70 12.01 -13.23 -2.99
C PRO A 70 11.64 -14.40 -3.93
N ALA A 71 12.63 -15.19 -4.34
CA ALA A 71 12.43 -16.37 -5.20
C ALA A 71 11.80 -17.56 -4.47
N SER A 72 11.85 -17.60 -3.12
CA SER A 72 11.30 -18.71 -2.35
C SER A 72 9.77 -18.70 -2.30
N ILE A 73 9.15 -17.52 -2.47
CA ILE A 73 7.71 -17.34 -2.28
C ILE A 73 6.93 -17.84 -3.49
N SER A 74 7.32 -17.46 -4.71
CA SER A 74 6.62 -17.89 -5.93
C SER A 74 6.82 -19.38 -6.23
N GLY A 75 8.01 -19.92 -5.98
CA GLY A 75 8.29 -21.34 -6.23
C GLY A 75 7.55 -22.29 -5.29
N LYS A 76 7.31 -21.88 -4.04
CA LYS A 76 6.65 -22.71 -3.01
C LYS A 76 5.12 -22.63 -3.07
N TYR A 77 4.58 -21.43 -3.29
CA TYR A 77 3.13 -21.18 -3.18
C TYR A 77 2.43 -21.02 -4.54
N GLY A 78 3.19 -21.04 -5.63
CA GLY A 78 2.68 -20.92 -6.99
C GLY A 78 2.52 -19.47 -7.44
N THR A 79 1.49 -19.23 -8.25
CA THR A 79 1.28 -17.93 -8.90
C THR A 79 0.65 -16.90 -7.97
N THR A 80 1.22 -15.69 -7.92
CA THR A 80 0.65 -14.55 -7.23
C THR A 80 -0.71 -14.18 -7.82
N LEU A 81 -1.73 -14.06 -6.99
CA LEU A 81 -3.09 -13.66 -7.38
C LEU A 81 -3.36 -12.19 -7.07
N ALA A 82 -2.86 -11.72 -5.92
CA ALA A 82 -2.93 -10.33 -5.53
C ALA A 82 -1.78 -10.00 -4.58
N GLY A 83 -1.58 -8.73 -4.26
CA GLY A 83 -0.65 -8.33 -3.23
C GLY A 83 -0.40 -6.84 -3.23
N GLU A 84 0.12 -6.36 -2.11
CA GLU A 84 0.60 -5.00 -1.97
C GLU A 84 2.01 -5.01 -1.43
N LEU A 85 2.87 -4.23 -2.08
CA LEU A 85 4.30 -4.17 -1.80
C LEU A 85 4.69 -2.71 -1.61
N ALA A 86 5.52 -2.40 -0.63
CA ALA A 86 5.99 -1.04 -0.37
C ALA A 86 7.51 -0.94 -0.49
N HIS A 87 7.98 0.09 -1.19
CA HIS A 87 9.38 0.50 -1.20
C HIS A 87 9.54 1.71 -0.27
N GLY A 88 9.64 1.42 1.03
CA GLY A 88 9.61 2.45 2.07
C GLY A 88 8.31 3.26 2.05
N ASN A 89 8.40 4.54 2.44
CA ASN A 89 7.22 5.41 2.55
C ASN A 89 6.88 6.12 1.22
N GLU A 90 7.65 5.93 0.15
CA GLU A 90 7.59 6.77 -1.05
C GLU A 90 6.73 6.16 -2.16
N SER A 91 6.74 4.84 -2.28
CA SER A 91 6.00 4.16 -3.33
C SER A 91 5.46 2.80 -2.90
N SER A 92 4.39 2.38 -3.57
CA SER A 92 3.86 1.02 -3.44
C SER A 92 3.47 0.47 -4.80
N LEU A 93 3.42 -0.86 -4.86
CA LEU A 93 2.97 -1.64 -6.00
C LEU A 93 1.78 -2.49 -5.54
N HIS A 94 0.63 -2.27 -6.18
CA HIS A 94 -0.56 -3.09 -6.01
C HIS A 94 -0.70 -4.05 -7.19
N ILE A 95 -0.87 -5.33 -6.90
CA ILE A 95 -0.96 -6.41 -7.87
C ILE A 95 -2.35 -7.03 -7.73
N VAL A 96 -3.07 -7.16 -8.85
CA VAL A 96 -4.36 -7.86 -8.89
C VAL A 96 -4.44 -8.67 -10.18
N ARG A 97 -4.84 -9.94 -10.09
CA ARG A 97 -5.18 -10.73 -11.27
C ARG A 97 -6.43 -10.13 -11.94
N ASP A 98 -6.30 -9.76 -13.20
CA ASP A 98 -7.39 -9.24 -14.01
C ASP A 98 -8.13 -10.44 -14.63
N GLY A 99 -9.46 -10.39 -14.71
CA GLY A 99 -10.30 -11.53 -15.09
C GLY A 99 -10.08 -12.09 -16.51
N SER A 100 -9.13 -11.51 -17.25
CA SER A 100 -8.64 -11.87 -18.58
C SER A 100 -7.41 -12.78 -18.58
N ASP A 101 -7.17 -13.51 -17.49
CA ASP A 101 -5.97 -14.35 -17.27
C ASP A 101 -4.63 -13.59 -17.18
N GLY A 102 -4.67 -12.26 -17.09
CA GLY A 102 -3.50 -11.42 -16.85
C GLY A 102 -3.44 -10.83 -15.44
N TRP A 103 -2.52 -9.89 -15.25
CA TRP A 103 -2.36 -9.09 -14.04
C TRP A 103 -2.40 -7.62 -14.36
N ARG A 104 -3.08 -6.86 -13.51
CA ARG A 104 -2.95 -5.41 -13.46
C ARG A 104 -2.04 -5.05 -12.30
N LEU A 105 -1.00 -4.30 -12.61
CA LEU A 105 -0.09 -3.72 -11.65
C LEU A 105 -0.34 -2.21 -11.61
N THR A 106 -0.56 -1.67 -10.42
CA THR A 106 -0.70 -0.24 -10.19
C THR A 106 0.42 0.22 -9.27
N THR A 107 1.32 1.04 -9.80
CA THR A 107 2.36 1.68 -9.00
C THR A 107 1.89 3.06 -8.57
N TYR A 108 2.01 3.33 -7.27
CA TYR A 108 1.74 4.62 -6.67
C TYR A 108 3.05 5.23 -6.20
N ARG A 109 3.33 6.47 -6.59
CA ARG A 109 4.51 7.22 -6.13
C ARG A 109 4.09 8.58 -5.62
N GLU A 110 4.41 8.85 -4.36
CA GLU A 110 4.15 10.15 -3.76
C GLU A 110 5.15 11.18 -4.30
N ASP A 111 4.64 12.33 -4.73
CA ASP A 111 5.44 13.46 -5.18
C ASP A 111 5.29 14.60 -4.16
N SER A 112 6.37 14.93 -3.46
CA SER A 112 6.38 16.00 -2.46
C SER A 112 6.20 17.40 -3.06
N ALA A 113 6.36 17.56 -4.37
CA ALA A 113 6.16 18.83 -5.06
C ALA A 113 4.70 19.06 -5.50
N GLY A 114 3.84 18.02 -5.49
CA GLY A 114 2.44 18.16 -5.84
C GLY A 114 1.55 18.63 -4.68
N GLU A 115 0.42 19.25 -5.01
CA GLU A 115 -0.51 19.82 -4.01
C GLU A 115 -1.96 19.36 -4.22
N ASN A 116 -2.15 18.16 -4.78
CA ASN A 116 -3.47 17.71 -5.26
C ASN A 116 -4.27 16.92 -4.22
N TYR A 117 -3.61 16.32 -3.23
CA TYR A 117 -4.23 15.41 -2.26
C TYR A 117 -3.90 15.80 -0.83
N LEU A 118 -4.89 15.75 0.07
CA LEU A 118 -4.62 15.61 1.51
C LEU A 118 -4.20 14.17 1.77
N VAL A 119 -3.18 14.00 2.59
CA VAL A 119 -2.74 12.67 3.01
C VAL A 119 -2.89 12.49 4.51
N GLU A 120 -3.35 11.31 4.91
CA GLU A 120 -3.32 10.82 6.28
C GLU A 120 -2.84 9.37 6.34
N ASP A 121 -2.43 8.95 7.51
CA ASP A 121 -2.00 7.58 7.79
C ASP A 121 -3.12 6.82 8.49
N GLU A 122 -3.56 5.70 7.91
CA GLU A 122 -4.52 4.76 8.51
C GLU A 122 -3.81 3.46 8.90
N TYR A 123 -4.27 2.86 10.00
CA TYR A 123 -3.72 1.60 10.50
C TYR A 123 -4.84 0.60 10.73
N HIS A 124 -4.73 -0.58 10.12
CA HIS A 124 -5.67 -1.68 10.29
C HIS A 124 -4.98 -2.86 10.97
N LEU A 125 -5.73 -3.69 11.68
CA LEU A 125 -5.20 -4.95 12.21
C LEU A 125 -4.79 -5.86 11.05
N ALA A 126 -3.58 -6.43 11.14
CA ALA A 126 -3.15 -7.44 10.19
C ALA A 126 -3.75 -8.79 10.61
N GLU A 127 -4.85 -9.21 9.97
CA GLU A 127 -5.35 -10.58 10.10
C GLU A 127 -4.55 -11.48 9.16
N LEU A 128 -3.35 -11.85 9.58
CA LEU A 128 -2.62 -12.93 8.94
C LEU A 128 -2.89 -14.18 9.74
N GLU A 129 -3.42 -15.21 9.07
CA GLU A 129 -3.76 -16.48 9.72
C GLU A 129 -2.60 -16.94 10.60
N GLU A 130 -2.83 -17.00 11.91
CA GLU A 130 -2.01 -17.78 12.84
C GLU A 130 -2.01 -19.20 12.28
N LYS A 131 -0.91 -19.60 11.61
CA LYS A 131 -0.86 -20.93 11.02
C LYS A 131 -1.04 -21.98 12.10
N SER A 132 -1.89 -22.95 11.76
CA SER A 132 -2.17 -24.16 12.53
C SER A 132 -0.90 -24.78 13.10
N HIS A 133 -1.00 -25.23 14.36
CA HIS A 133 0.04 -25.78 15.26
C HIS A 133 1.02 -26.86 14.74
N SER A 134 1.13 -27.14 13.44
CA SER A 134 1.89 -28.27 12.89
C SER A 134 3.07 -27.91 11.98
N GLU A 135 3.22 -26.66 11.54
CA GLU A 135 4.44 -26.24 10.81
C GLU A 135 5.32 -25.36 11.70
N PRO A 136 6.65 -25.57 11.72
CA PRO A 136 7.57 -24.68 12.41
C PRO A 136 7.36 -23.26 11.89
N GLU A 137 7.22 -22.28 12.79
CA GLU A 137 7.06 -20.86 12.46
C GLU A 137 7.96 -20.50 11.29
N THR A 138 7.38 -20.38 10.09
CA THR A 138 8.11 -19.81 8.97
C THR A 138 8.39 -18.37 9.36
N ASP A 139 9.67 -17.97 9.30
CA ASP A 139 10.17 -16.62 9.61
C ASP A 139 9.30 -15.50 9.00
N CYS A 140 8.62 -15.81 7.89
CA CYS A 140 7.65 -14.96 7.22
C CYS A 140 6.55 -14.38 8.13
N ALA A 141 5.98 -15.15 9.08
CA ALA A 141 4.90 -14.65 9.95
C ALA A 141 5.38 -13.62 10.97
N LYS A 142 6.62 -13.74 11.45
CA LYS A 142 7.24 -12.78 12.39
C LYS A 142 7.58 -11.44 11.75
N ARG A 143 7.76 -11.43 10.42
CA ARG A 143 8.06 -10.21 9.64
C ARG A 143 6.82 -9.37 9.36
N CYS A 144 5.65 -9.97 9.48
CA CYS A 144 4.38 -9.27 9.38
C CYS A 144 4.15 -8.50 10.67
N GLY A 145 4.11 -7.18 10.61
CA GLY A 145 3.81 -6.40 11.80
C GLY A 145 2.38 -6.60 12.28
N GLU A 146 2.08 -6.10 13.47
CA GLU A 146 0.75 -6.22 14.09
C GLU A 146 -0.34 -5.47 13.30
N LYS A 147 0.06 -4.45 12.53
CA LYS A 147 -0.85 -3.58 11.79
C LYS A 147 -0.40 -3.40 10.34
N LEU A 148 -1.37 -3.33 9.45
CA LEU A 148 -1.21 -2.80 8.10
C LEU A 148 -1.26 -1.28 8.17
N HIS A 149 -0.28 -0.60 7.58
CA HIS A 149 -0.21 0.85 7.49
C HIS A 149 -0.53 1.28 6.06
N TYR A 150 -1.54 2.12 5.91
CA TYR A 150 -1.95 2.72 4.65
C TYR A 150 -1.79 4.23 4.69
N ARG A 151 -1.53 4.81 3.52
CA ARG A 151 -1.71 6.24 3.26
C ARG A 151 -2.97 6.46 2.48
N VAL A 152 -3.87 7.27 3.01
CA VAL A 152 -5.14 7.61 2.37
C VAL A 152 -5.05 9.00 1.79
N TYR A 153 -5.35 9.09 0.49
CA TYR A 153 -5.28 10.30 -0.31
C TYR A 153 -6.70 10.79 -0.59
N TRP A 154 -7.01 11.97 -0.09
CA TRP A 154 -8.32 12.59 -0.20
C TRP A 154 -8.32 13.67 -1.27
N ILE A 155 -9.39 13.73 -2.07
CA ILE A 155 -9.63 14.85 -2.98
C ILE A 155 -10.67 15.78 -2.37
N LEU A 156 -10.57 17.05 -2.72
CA LEU A 156 -11.64 18.00 -2.48
C LEU A 156 -12.62 17.98 -3.66
N ASP A 157 -13.88 17.77 -3.34
CA ASP A 157 -15.03 17.95 -4.21
C ASP A 157 -15.75 19.25 -3.78
N GLU A 158 -15.88 20.22 -4.69
CA GLU A 158 -16.53 21.52 -4.37
C GLU A 158 -17.98 21.36 -3.90
N ALA A 159 -18.69 20.31 -4.32
CA ALA A 159 -20.08 20.06 -3.97
C ALA A 159 -20.24 19.20 -2.70
N HIS A 160 -19.29 18.29 -2.45
CA HIS A 160 -19.45 17.25 -1.42
C HIS A 160 -18.41 17.31 -0.28
N GLY A 161 -17.43 18.22 -0.33
CA GLY A 161 -16.38 18.34 0.68
C GLY A 161 -15.19 17.42 0.38
N CYS A 162 -14.63 16.75 1.38
CA CYS A 162 -13.50 15.83 1.20
C CYS A 162 -13.99 14.40 1.01
N ALA A 163 -13.44 13.68 0.02
CA ALA A 163 -13.73 12.27 -0.21
C ALA A 163 -12.44 11.46 -0.38
N PRO A 164 -12.37 10.23 0.16
CA PRO A 164 -11.19 9.38 0.00
C PRO A 164 -11.16 8.91 -1.44
N ARG A 165 -10.01 9.05 -2.10
CA ARG A 165 -9.86 8.69 -3.50
C ARG A 165 -9.05 7.43 -3.67
N ILE A 166 -7.92 7.34 -2.96
CA ILE A 166 -6.96 6.24 -3.07
C ILE A 166 -6.44 5.92 -1.67
N ALA A 167 -6.29 4.63 -1.38
CA ALA A 167 -5.48 4.15 -0.26
C ALA A 167 -4.28 3.40 -0.83
N ARG A 168 -3.11 3.59 -0.22
CA ARG A 168 -1.85 2.99 -0.64
C ARG A 168 -1.20 2.27 0.52
N PHE A 169 -0.90 0.99 0.37
CA PHE A 169 -0.10 0.28 1.35
C PHE A 169 1.27 0.96 1.54
N ALA A 170 1.57 1.37 2.77
CA ALA A 170 2.82 2.01 3.15
C ALA A 170 3.72 1.10 3.99
N GLY A 171 3.19 -0.02 4.48
CA GLY A 171 3.97 -1.01 5.17
C GLY A 171 3.26 -1.76 6.28
N PHE A 172 4.06 -2.45 7.07
CA PHE A 172 3.64 -2.95 8.36
C PHE A 172 4.08 -2.00 9.47
N HIS A 173 3.29 -1.91 10.52
CA HIS A 173 3.62 -1.16 11.72
C HIS A 173 3.66 -2.11 12.92
N ASN A 174 4.78 -2.07 13.65
CA ASN A 174 4.93 -2.74 14.93
C ASN A 174 4.64 -1.73 16.04
N SER A 175 3.75 -2.05 16.96
CA SER A 175 3.64 -1.27 18.19
C SER A 175 4.95 -1.44 18.95
N THR A 176 5.85 -0.45 18.91
CA THR A 176 7.02 -0.45 19.79
C THR A 176 6.52 -0.48 21.23
N LYS A 177 6.88 -1.54 21.97
CA LYS A 177 6.67 -1.63 23.42
C LYS A 177 7.57 -0.66 24.17
#